data_AF-A0A257A102-F1
#
_entry.id   AF-A0A257A102-F1
#
_cell.length_a   1.000
_cell.length_b   1.000
_cell.length_c   1.000
_cell.angle_alpha   90.00
_cell.angle_beta   90.00
_cell.angle_gamma   90.00
#
_symmetry.space_group_name_H-M   'P 1'
#
loop_
_entity.id
_entity.type
_entity.pdbx_description
1 polymer ?
#
loop_
_entity_poly.entity_id
_entity_poly.type
_entity_poly.pdbx_seq_one_letter_code
_entity_poly.pdbx_strand_id
1 'polypeptide(L)'
;GHRIGNSEVESALVSHEKVAEAAVIGKPHELKGEAIVAFIVLKKDVEPNEELKKELREHVAKQMGKIARPDEIWFVTDVPKTRSGKIMRRLIRAKVLGPFLFKQSIYFDNGSAMDTIIAVPLFILGIALLYKGADFLVDGSAKTALYLGVSKITIAVTIIAYGTSAPEAGISIIAALQSQQGISLGTIVGSCITNFLLILGLCSIISSIKAHRRIIKREMPMMLGVSALLAATILVGRITWFIGIIFLVSFVEVASKERKNNIQLNLGRDNNIKKYILFVIFGLLSVIIGAKLLVDSSVAIAHALSVPTVVIALSVVSIGTSLPELAVSLLSAKKKEFEISVGNVVGSNIFNILFIIGLSSVITPIQIDIKSMFSILFLLVISLILIPILYTGYKISKIEGALLLILYVSYLSCLYIM
;
A
#
# COMPACT_ATOMS: atom_id res chain seq x y z
N GLY A 1 19.85 10.04 20.97
CA GLY A 1 20.65 9.99 19.73
C GLY A 1 21.32 11.35 19.53
N HIS A 2 22.55 11.38 19.02
CA HIS A 2 23.20 12.64 18.67
C HIS A 2 22.47 13.26 17.47
N ARG A 3 22.05 14.53 17.57
CA ARG A 3 21.48 15.28 16.45
C ARG A 3 22.63 15.87 15.65
N ILE A 4 22.76 15.48 14.39
CA ILE A 4 23.75 16.04 13.46
C ILE A 4 23.00 16.95 12.50
N GLY A 5 23.44 18.20 12.38
CA GLY A 5 22.83 19.14 11.44
C GLY A 5 23.26 18.85 10.02
N ASN A 6 22.31 18.88 9.05
CA ASN A 6 22.64 18.74 7.63
C ASN A 6 23.73 19.73 7.20
N SER A 7 23.61 20.98 7.67
CA SER A 7 24.55 22.06 7.34
C SER A 7 25.96 21.81 7.86
N GLU A 8 26.11 21.12 8.99
CA GLU A 8 27.43 20.80 9.55
C GLU A 8 28.16 19.79 8.67
N VAL A 9 27.45 18.74 8.22
CA VAL A 9 27.99 17.74 7.28
C VAL A 9 28.25 18.34 5.91
N GLU A 10 27.37 19.24 5.44
CA GLU A 10 27.56 20.00 4.20
C GLU A 10 28.85 20.84 4.28
N SER A 11 29.06 21.58 5.38
CA SER A 11 30.29 22.35 5.60
C SER A 11 31.54 21.47 5.67
N ALA A 12 31.46 20.33 6.35
CA ALA A 12 32.57 19.37 6.41
C ALA A 12 32.93 18.83 5.02
N LEU A 13 31.94 18.52 4.18
CA LEU A 13 32.18 18.08 2.80
C LEU A 13 32.76 19.19 1.92
N VAL A 14 32.21 20.41 2.00
CA VAL A 14 32.68 21.56 1.21
C VAL A 14 34.09 22.00 1.60
N SER A 15 34.55 21.69 2.82
CA SER A 15 35.94 21.94 3.21
C SER A 15 36.97 21.09 2.47
N HIS A 16 36.54 20.03 1.75
CA HIS A 16 37.42 19.20 0.95
C HIS A 16 37.79 19.90 -0.37
N GLU A 17 39.06 19.87 -0.75
CA GLU A 17 39.59 20.65 -1.89
C GLU A 17 38.92 20.36 -3.23
N LYS A 18 38.43 19.12 -3.41
CA LYS A 18 37.77 18.62 -4.63
C LYS A 18 36.26 18.89 -4.71
N VAL A 19 35.64 19.36 -3.62
CA VAL A 19 34.18 19.57 -3.53
C VAL A 19 33.87 21.04 -3.84
N ALA A 20 32.97 21.28 -4.80
CA ALA A 20 32.46 22.61 -5.10
C ALA A 20 31.23 22.93 -4.24
N GLU A 21 30.34 21.96 -4.08
CA GLU A 21 29.11 22.11 -3.31
C GLU A 21 28.64 20.76 -2.75
N ALA A 22 27.96 20.79 -1.60
CA ALA A 22 27.34 19.62 -1.02
C ALA A 22 25.92 19.93 -0.52
N ALA A 23 25.03 18.94 -0.65
CA ALA A 23 23.72 18.92 -0.01
C ALA A 23 23.52 17.60 0.73
N VAL A 24 23.05 17.66 1.97
CA VAL A 24 22.90 16.47 2.82
C VAL A 24 21.45 16.29 3.21
N ILE A 25 21.00 15.04 3.17
CA ILE A 25 19.69 14.63 3.66
C ILE A 25 19.80 13.36 4.50
N GLY A 26 18.88 13.19 5.44
CA GLY A 26 18.61 11.92 6.10
C GLY A 26 17.74 11.02 5.24
N LYS A 27 18.08 9.73 5.17
CA LYS A 27 17.28 8.64 4.61
C LYS A 27 16.97 7.64 5.73
N PRO A 28 15.73 7.16 5.89
CA PRO A 28 15.42 6.17 6.93
C PRO A 28 16.35 4.95 6.87
N HIS A 29 16.89 4.53 8.01
CA HIS A 29 17.83 3.41 8.12
C HIS A 29 17.51 2.56 9.35
N GLU A 30 17.39 1.24 9.16
CA GLU A 30 16.87 0.30 10.16
C GLU A 30 17.64 0.35 11.50
N LEU A 31 18.98 0.45 11.46
CA LEU A 31 19.82 0.47 12.67
C LEU A 31 20.15 1.86 13.23
N LYS A 32 20.20 2.89 12.37
CA LYS A 32 20.70 4.25 12.73
C LYS A 32 19.57 5.25 12.94
N GLY A 33 18.33 4.88 12.64
CA GLY A 33 17.20 5.80 12.50
C GLY A 33 17.26 6.53 11.15
N GLU A 34 18.30 7.34 10.94
CA GLU A 34 18.59 8.01 9.68
C GLU A 34 20.03 7.75 9.22
N ALA A 35 20.18 7.31 7.98
CA ALA A 35 21.44 7.28 7.26
C ALA A 35 21.69 8.63 6.58
N ILE A 36 22.96 9.04 6.56
CA ILE A 36 23.38 10.32 5.99
C ILE A 36 23.65 10.10 4.50
N VAL A 37 22.89 10.78 3.63
CA VAL A 37 23.09 10.74 2.18
C VAL A 37 23.58 12.11 1.72
N ALA A 38 24.72 12.14 1.05
CA ALA A 38 25.34 13.37 0.56
C ALA A 38 25.33 13.44 -0.98
N PHE A 39 24.90 14.58 -1.50
CA PHE A 39 24.94 14.96 -2.90
C PHE A 39 26.09 15.92 -3.11
N ILE A 40 27.01 15.58 -3.99
CA ILE A 40 28.29 16.30 -4.14
C ILE A 40 28.44 16.78 -5.58
N VAL A 41 28.67 18.07 -5.73
CA VAL A 41 29.14 18.68 -6.97
C VAL A 41 30.65 18.85 -6.84
N LEU A 42 31.38 18.26 -7.78
CA LEU A 42 32.84 18.35 -7.82
C LEU A 42 33.29 19.65 -8.49
N LYS A 43 34.50 20.12 -8.15
CA LYS A 43 35.12 21.24 -8.87
C LYS A 43 35.45 20.84 -10.31
N LYS A 44 35.60 21.85 -11.18
CA LYS A 44 36.04 21.63 -12.56
C LYS A 44 37.33 20.82 -12.56
N ASP A 45 37.42 19.86 -13.49
CA ASP A 45 38.58 18.97 -13.70
C ASP A 45 38.75 17.83 -12.68
N VAL A 46 37.74 17.56 -11.84
CA VAL A 46 37.72 16.38 -10.96
C VAL A 46 36.67 15.38 -11.43
N GLU A 47 37.11 14.17 -11.78
CA GLU A 47 36.20 13.08 -12.15
C GLU A 47 35.70 12.28 -10.94
N PRO A 48 34.43 11.84 -10.95
CA PRO A 48 33.88 11.01 -9.89
C PRO A 48 34.45 9.59 -9.96
N ASN A 49 34.96 9.08 -8.83
CA ASN A 49 35.38 7.68 -8.70
C ASN A 49 35.11 7.14 -7.28
N GLU A 50 35.23 5.82 -7.11
CA GLU A 50 34.94 5.16 -5.82
C GLU A 50 35.99 5.48 -4.74
N GLU A 51 37.24 5.74 -5.13
CA GLU A 51 38.30 6.15 -4.20
C GLU A 51 37.97 7.51 -3.57
N LEU A 52 37.49 8.45 -4.38
CA LEU A 52 37.07 9.77 -3.96
C LEU A 52 35.84 9.70 -3.04
N LYS A 53 34.90 8.78 -3.26
CA LYS A 53 33.81 8.55 -2.29
C LYS A 53 34.36 8.12 -0.94
N LYS A 54 35.31 7.18 -0.92
CA LYS A 54 35.93 6.71 0.32
C LYS A 54 36.70 7.83 1.02
N GLU A 55 37.47 8.61 0.25
CA GLU A 55 38.20 9.80 0.69
C GLU A 55 37.26 10.80 1.39
N LEU A 56 36.15 11.19 0.73
CA LEU A 56 35.19 12.16 1.27
C LEU A 56 34.45 11.64 2.52
N ARG A 57 34.15 10.34 2.58
CA ARG A 57 33.55 9.73 3.78
C ARG A 57 34.51 9.78 4.97
N GLU A 58 35.78 9.46 4.74
CA GLU A 58 36.81 9.54 5.78
C GLU A 58 37.10 10.99 6.18
N HIS A 59 37.03 11.93 5.24
CA HIS A 59 37.19 13.37 5.52
C HIS A 59 36.15 13.88 6.52
N VAL A 60 34.86 13.58 6.29
CA VAL A 60 33.80 13.93 7.25
C VAL A 60 33.99 13.19 8.58
N ALA A 61 34.38 11.91 8.54
CA ALA A 61 34.62 11.14 9.76
C ALA A 61 35.78 11.71 10.61
N LYS A 62 36.81 12.29 9.98
CA LYS A 62 37.91 12.99 10.67
C LYS A 62 37.47 14.32 11.27
N GLN A 63 36.65 15.09 10.55
CA GLN A 63 36.19 16.41 10.96
C GLN A 63 35.13 16.35 12.07
N MET A 64 34.19 15.40 11.95
CA MET A 64 32.97 15.36 12.77
C MET A 64 32.79 14.05 13.55
N GLY A 65 33.74 13.13 13.44
CA GLY A 65 33.67 11.81 14.07
C GLY A 65 32.95 10.76 13.21
N LYS A 66 33.17 9.49 13.54
CA LYS A 66 32.68 8.33 12.77
C LYS A 66 31.15 8.27 12.63
N ILE A 67 30.41 8.91 13.53
CA ILE A 67 28.94 8.93 13.52
C ILE A 67 28.39 9.83 12.40
N ALA A 68 29.10 10.90 12.04
CA ALA A 68 28.71 11.83 10.97
C ALA A 68 29.14 11.37 9.58
N ARG A 69 29.80 10.22 9.48
CA ARG A 69 30.26 9.65 8.21
C ARG A 69 29.06 9.40 7.29
N PRO A 70 29.02 10.01 6.08
CA PRO A 70 27.98 9.72 5.12
C PRO A 70 27.92 8.22 4.80
N ASP A 71 26.71 7.68 4.72
CA ASP A 71 26.43 6.30 4.35
C ASP A 71 26.46 6.11 2.84
N GLU A 72 25.92 7.10 2.11
CA GLU A 72 25.88 7.14 0.66
C GLU A 72 26.39 8.49 0.14
N ILE A 73 27.17 8.47 -0.94
CA ILE A 73 27.62 9.66 -1.68
C ILE A 73 27.20 9.54 -3.14
N TRP A 74 26.50 10.57 -3.60
CA TRP A 74 26.01 10.70 -4.98
C TRP A 74 26.69 11.90 -5.63
N PHE A 75 27.48 11.65 -6.68
CA PHE A 75 28.02 12.74 -7.49
C PHE A 75 26.95 13.25 -8.44
N VAL A 76 26.74 14.57 -8.45
CA VAL A 76 25.75 15.25 -9.27
C VAL A 76 26.35 16.46 -9.97
N THR A 77 25.78 16.84 -11.10
CA THR A 77 26.23 18.00 -11.88
C THR A 77 25.81 19.32 -11.26
N ASP A 78 24.67 19.35 -10.55
CA ASP A 78 24.18 20.51 -9.82
C ASP A 78 23.23 20.08 -8.68
N VAL A 79 23.11 20.94 -7.67
CA VAL A 79 22.15 20.80 -6.58
C VAL A 79 20.96 21.74 -6.86
N PRO A 80 19.71 21.24 -6.90
CA PRO A 80 18.56 22.08 -7.22
C PRO A 80 18.38 23.20 -6.17
N LYS A 81 18.26 24.44 -6.63
CA LYS A 81 18.12 25.65 -5.78
C LYS A 81 16.88 26.46 -6.13
N THR A 82 16.37 27.16 -5.13
CA THR A 82 15.35 28.20 -5.29
C THR A 82 15.94 29.45 -5.96
N ARG A 83 15.09 30.37 -6.44
CA ARG A 83 15.53 31.67 -6.99
C ARG A 83 16.36 32.51 -5.99
N SER A 84 16.29 32.22 -4.69
CA SER A 84 17.07 32.85 -3.63
C SER A 84 18.35 32.08 -3.26
N GLY A 85 18.73 31.05 -4.04
CA GLY A 85 19.95 30.27 -3.84
C GLY A 85 19.86 29.20 -2.74
N LYS A 86 18.74 29.08 -2.02
CA LYS A 86 18.55 28.01 -1.03
C LYS A 86 18.36 26.66 -1.70
N ILE A 87 19.05 25.64 -1.21
CA ILE A 87 18.92 24.24 -1.66
C ILE A 87 17.47 23.77 -1.52
N MET A 88 16.90 23.27 -2.61
CA MET A 88 15.57 22.66 -2.65
C MET A 88 15.63 21.22 -2.16
N ARG A 89 15.89 21.04 -0.86
CA ARG A 89 15.99 19.71 -0.20
C ARG A 89 14.80 18.82 -0.49
N ARG A 90 13.62 19.43 -0.67
CA ARG A 90 12.40 18.82 -1.17
C ARG A 90 12.66 17.98 -2.45
N LEU A 91 13.19 18.57 -3.52
CA LEU A 91 13.44 17.84 -4.77
C LEU A 91 14.50 16.73 -4.64
N ILE A 92 15.49 16.93 -3.78
CA ILE A 92 16.54 15.94 -3.50
C ILE A 92 15.95 14.74 -2.76
N ARG A 93 15.15 15.00 -1.71
CA ARG A 93 14.38 13.98 -0.99
C ARG A 93 13.43 13.22 -1.92
N ALA A 94 12.77 13.90 -2.86
CA ALA A 94 11.92 13.26 -3.86
C ALA A 94 12.64 12.20 -4.68
N LYS A 95 13.90 12.47 -5.05
CA LYS A 95 14.71 11.58 -5.86
C LYS A 95 15.25 10.39 -5.05
N VAL A 96 15.56 10.58 -3.77
CA VAL A 96 16.13 9.53 -2.90
C VAL A 96 15.08 8.66 -2.24
N LEU A 97 14.00 9.28 -1.77
CA LEU A 97 12.92 8.62 -1.06
C LEU A 97 11.84 8.11 -2.02
N GLY A 98 11.75 8.69 -3.22
CA GLY A 98 10.63 8.54 -4.16
C GLY A 98 9.35 9.23 -3.69
N PRO A 99 8.39 9.51 -4.58
CA PRO A 99 7.28 10.40 -4.31
C PRO A 99 6.27 9.88 -3.30
N PHE A 100 6.25 8.58 -2.96
CA PHE A 100 5.49 8.12 -1.81
C PHE A 100 6.09 8.66 -0.50
N LEU A 101 7.33 8.28 -0.19
CA LEU A 101 8.05 8.73 1.01
C LEU A 101 8.36 10.24 0.98
N PHE A 102 8.40 10.86 -0.20
CA PHE A 102 8.60 12.30 -0.36
C PHE A 102 7.33 13.12 -0.17
N LYS A 103 6.18 12.68 -0.73
CA LYS A 103 4.89 13.29 -0.41
C LYS A 103 4.56 13.11 1.07
N GLN A 104 4.99 11.99 1.66
CA GLN A 104 5.13 11.87 3.09
C GLN A 104 6.05 12.98 3.60
N SER A 105 7.37 13.00 3.32
CA SER A 105 8.37 13.96 3.85
C SER A 105 7.97 15.44 3.83
N ILE A 106 7.11 15.87 2.89
CA ILE A 106 6.57 17.24 2.82
C ILE A 106 5.65 17.55 4.01
N TYR A 107 4.86 16.58 4.49
CA TYR A 107 4.13 16.70 5.76
C TYR A 107 5.08 16.75 6.97
N PHE A 108 6.28 16.19 6.89
CA PHE A 108 7.24 16.08 7.99
C PHE A 108 8.04 17.37 8.21
N ASP A 109 8.29 18.15 7.16
CA ASP A 109 9.02 19.44 7.26
C ASP A 109 8.11 20.60 7.72
N ASN A 110 6.79 20.47 7.56
CA ASN A 110 5.83 21.55 7.78
C ASN A 110 4.97 21.39 9.04
N GLY A 111 5.27 20.45 9.94
CA GLY A 111 4.45 20.16 11.14
C GLY A 111 4.36 21.35 12.10
N SER A 112 3.43 22.27 11.83
CA SER A 112 3.07 23.36 12.72
C SER A 112 1.94 22.92 13.65
N ALA A 113 1.81 23.53 14.83
CA ALA A 113 0.68 23.28 15.72
C ALA A 113 -0.69 23.54 15.05
N MET A 114 -0.72 24.37 13.99
CA MET A 114 -1.90 24.64 13.18
C MET A 114 -2.38 23.39 12.42
N ASP A 115 -1.46 22.52 11.98
CA ASP A 115 -1.78 21.31 11.24
C ASP A 115 -2.46 20.26 12.14
N THR A 116 -2.10 20.20 13.42
CA THR A 116 -2.71 19.27 14.38
C THR A 116 -4.14 19.67 14.76
N ILE A 117 -4.41 20.98 14.91
CA ILE A 117 -5.75 21.49 15.24
C ILE A 117 -6.75 21.15 14.12
N ILE A 118 -6.32 21.24 12.86
CA ILE A 118 -7.14 20.87 11.70
C ILE A 118 -7.21 19.35 11.50
N ALA A 119 -6.17 18.61 11.88
CA ALA A 119 -6.13 17.16 11.74
C ALA A 119 -7.22 16.43 12.54
N VAL A 120 -7.54 16.86 13.76
CA VAL A 120 -8.56 16.15 14.57
C VAL A 120 -9.97 16.21 13.93
N PRO A 121 -10.50 17.38 13.51
CA PRO A 121 -11.74 17.45 12.74
C PRO A 121 -11.70 16.64 11.44
N LEU A 122 -10.59 16.68 10.70
CA LEU A 122 -10.44 15.91 9.46
C LEU A 122 -10.38 14.40 9.70
N PHE A 123 -9.80 13.95 10.81
CA PHE A 123 -9.81 12.56 11.23
C PHE A 123 -11.24 12.08 11.51
N ILE A 124 -12.02 12.87 12.25
CA ILE A 124 -13.44 12.56 12.55
C ILE A 124 -14.27 12.55 11.26
N LEU A 125 -14.06 13.54 10.38
CA LEU A 125 -14.71 13.60 9.07
C LEU A 125 -14.34 12.38 8.21
N GLY A 126 -13.07 11.95 8.23
CA GLY A 126 -12.60 10.76 7.55
C GLY A 126 -13.34 9.49 8.00
N ILE A 127 -13.49 9.30 9.32
CA ILE A 127 -14.29 8.20 9.89
C ILE A 127 -15.75 8.29 9.42
N ALA A 128 -16.36 9.48 9.49
CA ALA A 128 -17.76 9.68 9.11
C ALA A 128 -17.98 9.36 7.62
N LEU A 129 -17.07 9.80 6.75
CA LEU A 129 -17.09 9.51 5.31
C LEU A 129 -16.85 8.03 5.00
N LEU A 130 -15.94 7.36 5.71
CA LEU A 130 -15.75 5.91 5.58
C LEU A 130 -17.03 5.15 5.94
N TYR A 131 -17.63 5.48 7.09
CA TYR A 131 -18.84 4.80 7.56
C TYR A 131 -20.01 5.05 6.59
N LYS A 132 -20.29 6.32 6.25
CA LYS A 132 -21.41 6.66 5.35
C LYS A 132 -21.17 6.29 3.90
N GLY A 133 -19.93 6.39 3.43
CA GLY A 133 -19.53 5.92 2.12
C GLY A 133 -19.75 4.42 1.97
N ALA A 134 -19.30 3.63 2.95
CA ALA A 134 -19.54 2.20 2.96
C ALA A 134 -21.05 1.89 3.04
N ASP A 135 -21.83 2.68 3.79
CA ASP A 135 -23.29 2.50 3.96
C ASP A 135 -24.01 2.62 2.61
N PHE A 136 -23.72 3.70 1.87
CA PHE A 136 -24.24 3.92 0.53
C PHE A 136 -23.72 2.91 -0.48
N LEU A 137 -22.43 2.54 -0.41
CA LEU A 137 -21.83 1.60 -1.34
C LEU A 137 -22.44 0.20 -1.20
N VAL A 138 -22.66 -0.28 0.03
CA VAL A 138 -23.28 -1.59 0.27
C VAL A 138 -24.74 -1.60 -0.21
N ASP A 139 -25.54 -0.61 0.17
CA ASP A 139 -26.96 -0.54 -0.21
C ASP A 139 -27.14 -0.31 -1.71
N GLY A 140 -26.35 0.60 -2.28
CA GLY A 140 -26.33 0.90 -3.71
C GLY A 140 -25.94 -0.33 -4.52
N SER A 141 -24.90 -1.06 -4.09
CA SER A 141 -24.44 -2.26 -4.79
C SER A 141 -25.44 -3.40 -4.71
N ALA A 142 -26.03 -3.66 -3.54
CA ALA A 142 -27.02 -4.72 -3.37
C ALA A 142 -28.26 -4.50 -4.26
N LYS A 143 -28.75 -3.26 -4.35
CA LYS A 143 -29.93 -2.90 -5.17
C LYS A 143 -29.59 -2.80 -6.66
N THR A 144 -28.39 -2.33 -7.00
CA THR A 144 -27.90 -2.34 -8.39
C THR A 144 -27.75 -3.77 -8.91
N ALA A 145 -27.28 -4.69 -8.07
CA ALA A 145 -27.17 -6.11 -8.43
C ALA A 145 -28.53 -6.70 -8.80
N LEU A 146 -29.53 -6.49 -7.94
CA LEU A 146 -30.92 -6.90 -8.16
C LEU A 146 -31.49 -6.34 -9.47
N TYR A 147 -31.27 -5.05 -9.74
CA TYR A 147 -31.78 -4.39 -10.95
C TYR A 147 -31.10 -4.90 -12.24
N LEU A 148 -29.78 -5.06 -12.22
CA LEU A 148 -29.03 -5.53 -13.40
C LEU A 148 -29.20 -7.04 -13.64
N GLY A 149 -29.93 -7.75 -12.78
CA GLY A 149 -30.05 -9.21 -12.83
C GLY A 149 -28.72 -9.93 -12.56
N VAL A 150 -27.76 -9.26 -11.92
CA VAL A 150 -26.47 -9.86 -11.58
C VAL A 150 -26.45 -10.27 -10.11
N SER A 151 -25.67 -11.28 -9.77
CA SER A 151 -25.53 -11.67 -8.36
C SER A 151 -24.77 -10.60 -7.56
N LYS A 152 -25.12 -10.41 -6.28
CA LYS A 152 -24.44 -9.44 -5.39
C LYS A 152 -22.94 -9.71 -5.31
N ILE A 153 -22.56 -10.98 -5.29
CA ILE A 153 -21.15 -11.41 -5.36
C ILE A 153 -20.45 -10.90 -6.63
N THR A 154 -21.09 -10.90 -7.82
CA THR A 154 -20.47 -10.36 -9.04
C THR A 154 -20.11 -8.89 -8.86
N ILE A 155 -21.02 -8.06 -8.32
CA ILE A 155 -20.73 -6.64 -8.07
C ILE A 155 -19.63 -6.47 -7.02
N ALA A 156 -19.62 -7.33 -5.99
CA ALA A 156 -18.63 -7.29 -4.93
C ALA A 156 -17.21 -7.60 -5.42
N VAL A 157 -17.03 -8.70 -6.17
CA VAL A 157 -15.72 -9.11 -6.70
C VAL A 157 -15.21 -8.24 -7.85
N THR A 158 -16.06 -7.34 -8.38
CA THR A 158 -15.71 -6.43 -9.49
C THR A 158 -15.76 -4.97 -9.06
N ILE A 159 -16.91 -4.31 -9.13
CA ILE A 159 -17.05 -2.87 -8.93
C ILE A 159 -16.55 -2.44 -7.54
N ILE A 160 -16.96 -3.16 -6.49
CA ILE A 160 -16.57 -2.80 -5.12
C ILE A 160 -15.07 -3.08 -4.93
N ALA A 161 -14.64 -4.32 -5.15
CA ALA A 161 -13.25 -4.73 -5.00
C ALA A 161 -12.27 -3.84 -5.79
N TYR A 162 -12.52 -3.62 -7.08
CA TYR A 162 -11.62 -2.84 -7.94
C TYR A 162 -11.63 -1.36 -7.54
N GLY A 163 -12.79 -0.86 -7.11
CA GLY A 163 -12.94 0.51 -6.65
C GLY A 163 -12.20 0.75 -5.34
N THR A 164 -12.40 -0.12 -4.34
CA THR A 164 -11.75 0.04 -3.03
C THR A 164 -10.25 -0.13 -3.12
N SER A 165 -9.76 -0.94 -4.07
CA SER A 165 -8.33 -1.15 -4.31
C SER A 165 -7.69 -0.15 -5.30
N ALA A 166 -8.43 0.88 -5.71
CA ALA A 166 -7.90 1.96 -6.53
C ALA A 166 -6.76 2.77 -5.85
N PRO A 167 -6.79 3.05 -4.52
CA PRO A 167 -5.68 3.67 -3.82
C PRO A 167 -4.39 2.82 -3.89
N GLU A 168 -4.49 1.51 -3.67
CA GLU A 168 -3.38 0.55 -3.83
C GLU A 168 -2.84 0.58 -5.26
N ALA A 169 -3.73 0.55 -6.26
CA ALA A 169 -3.32 0.63 -7.66
C ALA A 169 -2.55 1.92 -7.94
N GLY A 170 -3.06 3.06 -7.47
CA GLY A 170 -2.41 4.35 -7.60
C GLY A 170 -1.00 4.36 -6.98
N ILE A 171 -0.87 3.90 -5.74
CA ILE A 171 0.43 3.88 -5.03
C ILE A 171 1.42 2.96 -5.73
N SER A 172 1.02 1.75 -6.08
CA SER A 172 1.90 0.74 -6.66
C SER A 172 2.32 1.06 -8.10
N ILE A 173 1.42 1.61 -8.92
CA ILE A 173 1.73 2.07 -10.29
C ILE A 173 2.66 3.28 -10.25
N ILE A 174 2.39 4.25 -9.36
CA ILE A 174 3.27 5.40 -9.17
C ILE A 174 4.66 4.93 -8.74
N ALA A 175 4.77 4.02 -7.76
CA ALA A 175 6.04 3.46 -7.31
C ALA A 175 6.79 2.74 -8.45
N ALA A 176 6.09 2.00 -9.31
CA ALA A 176 6.67 1.36 -10.49
C ALA A 176 7.23 2.41 -11.47
N LEU A 177 6.50 3.50 -11.73
CA LEU A 177 6.94 4.59 -12.60
C LEU A 177 8.19 5.33 -12.08
N GLN A 178 8.48 5.29 -10.77
CA GLN A 178 9.75 5.81 -10.20
C GLN A 178 10.80 4.74 -9.94
N SER A 179 10.62 3.53 -10.48
CA SER A 179 11.56 2.42 -10.29
C SER A 179 11.77 2.02 -8.81
N GLN A 180 10.77 2.24 -7.95
CA GLN A 180 10.78 1.84 -6.54
C GLN A 180 10.10 0.48 -6.33
N GLN A 181 10.73 -0.57 -6.86
CA GLN A 181 10.10 -1.87 -7.12
C GLN A 181 9.67 -2.63 -5.85
N GLY A 182 10.50 -2.62 -4.78
CA GLY A 182 10.20 -3.36 -3.54
C GLY A 182 8.96 -2.86 -2.80
N ILE A 183 8.64 -1.57 -2.95
CA ILE A 183 7.45 -0.96 -2.32
C ILE A 183 6.17 -1.49 -2.96
N SER A 184 6.15 -1.66 -4.29
CA SER A 184 4.96 -2.11 -5.04
C SER A 184 4.57 -3.55 -4.65
N LEU A 185 5.52 -4.50 -4.65
CA LEU A 185 5.23 -5.89 -4.30
C LEU A 185 4.82 -6.06 -2.84
N GLY A 186 5.60 -5.46 -1.92
CA GLY A 186 5.34 -5.55 -0.48
C GLY A 186 3.97 -4.97 -0.10
N THR A 187 3.60 -3.82 -0.66
CA THR A 187 2.30 -3.18 -0.42
C THR A 187 1.16 -4.08 -0.87
N ILE A 188 1.26 -4.67 -2.06
CA ILE A 188 0.18 -5.48 -2.62
C ILE A 188 0.02 -6.82 -1.93
N VAL A 189 1.11 -7.55 -1.69
CA VAL A 189 1.06 -8.83 -0.97
C VAL A 189 0.63 -8.62 0.48
N GLY A 190 1.15 -7.57 1.13
CA GLY A 190 0.75 -7.17 2.48
C GLY A 190 -0.73 -6.81 2.60
N SER A 191 -1.28 -6.09 1.62
CA SER A 191 -2.73 -5.82 1.52
C SER A 191 -3.53 -7.12 1.36
N CYS A 192 -3.07 -8.07 0.53
CA CYS A 192 -3.75 -9.36 0.36
C CYS A 192 -3.82 -10.17 1.67
N ILE A 193 -2.72 -10.20 2.42
CA ILE A 193 -2.63 -10.85 3.72
C ILE A 193 -3.52 -10.12 4.75
N THR A 194 -3.51 -8.79 4.75
CA THR A 194 -4.36 -7.95 5.61
C THR A 194 -5.84 -8.23 5.34
N ASN A 195 -6.25 -8.32 4.07
CA ASN A 195 -7.61 -8.66 3.69
C ASN A 195 -8.04 -10.02 4.28
N PHE A 196 -7.20 -11.05 4.12
CA PHE A 196 -7.52 -12.40 4.58
C PHE A 196 -7.44 -12.61 6.08
N LEU A 197 -6.49 -11.98 6.76
CA LEU A 197 -6.29 -12.22 8.18
C LEU A 197 -6.99 -11.15 9.02
N LEU A 198 -6.71 -9.88 8.78
CA LEU A 198 -7.27 -8.77 9.55
C LEU A 198 -8.75 -8.52 9.20
N ILE A 199 -9.06 -8.29 7.93
CA ILE A 199 -10.42 -7.86 7.54
C ILE A 199 -11.42 -9.00 7.74
N LEU A 200 -11.19 -10.18 7.14
CA LEU A 200 -12.07 -11.33 7.35
C LEU A 200 -12.11 -11.77 8.83
N GLY A 201 -11.00 -11.66 9.56
CA GLY A 201 -10.94 -11.93 10.99
C GLY A 201 -11.88 -11.02 11.79
N LEU A 202 -11.77 -9.70 11.60
CA LEU A 202 -12.63 -8.71 12.25
C LEU A 202 -14.10 -8.87 11.84
N CYS A 203 -14.39 -9.07 10.56
CA CYS A 203 -15.75 -9.32 10.07
C CYS A 203 -16.37 -10.55 10.75
N SER A 204 -15.58 -11.63 10.93
CA SER A 204 -16.02 -12.89 11.54
C SER A 204 -16.32 -12.77 13.03
N ILE A 205 -15.59 -11.91 13.74
CA ILE A 205 -15.84 -11.61 15.17
C ILE A 205 -17.17 -10.88 15.34
N ILE A 206 -17.43 -9.88 14.50
CA ILE A 206 -18.68 -9.09 14.52
C ILE A 206 -19.87 -10.00 14.18
N SER A 207 -19.74 -10.79 13.11
CA SER A 207 -20.80 -11.67 12.63
C SER A 207 -20.18 -12.91 11.99
N SER A 208 -20.67 -14.11 12.35
CA SER A 208 -20.22 -15.33 11.67
C SER A 208 -20.57 -15.22 10.18
N ILE A 209 -19.53 -15.12 9.35
CA ILE A 209 -19.65 -14.81 7.94
C ILE A 209 -20.12 -16.07 7.23
N LYS A 210 -21.32 -16.06 6.66
CA LYS A 210 -21.80 -17.17 5.83
C LYS A 210 -21.22 -17.04 4.42
N ALA A 211 -20.55 -18.07 3.95
CA ALA A 211 -19.96 -18.11 2.63
C ALA A 211 -20.93 -18.71 1.61
N HIS A 212 -21.25 -17.94 0.58
CA HIS A 212 -22.07 -18.44 -0.54
C HIS A 212 -21.30 -19.52 -1.31
N ARG A 213 -21.98 -20.56 -1.81
CA ARG A 213 -21.37 -21.72 -2.48
C ARG A 213 -20.42 -21.35 -3.63
N ARG A 214 -20.74 -20.27 -4.37
CA ARG A 214 -19.91 -19.68 -5.44
C ARG A 214 -18.55 -19.20 -4.94
N ILE A 215 -18.46 -18.62 -3.73
CA ILE A 215 -17.18 -18.21 -3.13
C ILE A 215 -16.28 -19.43 -2.94
N ILE A 216 -16.81 -20.48 -2.33
CA ILE A 216 -16.05 -21.68 -1.97
C ILE A 216 -15.63 -22.46 -3.22
N LYS A 217 -16.52 -22.60 -4.20
CA LYS A 217 -16.28 -23.44 -5.37
C LYS A 217 -15.57 -22.74 -6.53
N ARG A 218 -15.54 -21.41 -6.54
CA ARG A 218 -15.00 -20.65 -7.67
C ARG A 218 -13.99 -19.58 -7.25
N GLU A 219 -14.39 -18.65 -6.38
CA GLU A 219 -13.51 -17.52 -6.01
C GLU A 219 -12.27 -17.97 -5.23
N MET A 220 -12.44 -18.84 -4.24
CA MET A 220 -11.32 -19.31 -3.41
C MET A 220 -10.35 -20.23 -4.17
N PRO A 221 -10.79 -21.22 -4.97
CA PRO A 221 -9.88 -21.98 -5.83
C PRO A 221 -9.14 -21.10 -6.83
N MET A 222 -9.81 -20.08 -7.37
CA MET A 222 -9.18 -19.13 -8.26
C MET A 222 -8.14 -18.28 -7.53
N MET A 223 -8.45 -17.77 -6.34
CA MET A 223 -7.48 -17.08 -5.50
C MET A 223 -6.25 -17.96 -5.19
N LEU A 224 -6.46 -19.24 -4.88
CA LEU A 224 -5.37 -20.18 -4.66
C LEU A 224 -4.51 -20.31 -5.93
N GLY A 225 -5.13 -20.45 -7.11
CA GLY A 225 -4.43 -20.49 -8.39
C GLY A 225 -3.64 -19.22 -8.67
N VAL A 226 -4.21 -18.04 -8.41
CA VAL A 226 -3.54 -16.74 -8.56
C VAL A 226 -2.37 -16.61 -7.58
N SER A 227 -2.54 -17.05 -6.33
CA SER A 227 -1.48 -17.06 -5.31
C SER A 227 -0.34 -18.02 -5.69
N ALA A 228 -0.69 -19.20 -6.25
CA ALA A 228 0.28 -20.18 -6.72
C ALA A 228 1.05 -19.67 -7.94
N LEU A 229 0.37 -19.00 -8.86
CA LEU A 229 1.00 -18.35 -10.01
C LEU A 229 1.97 -17.25 -9.56
N LEU A 230 1.60 -16.44 -8.55
CA LEU A 230 2.51 -15.47 -7.93
C LEU A 230 3.70 -16.17 -7.25
N ALA A 231 3.48 -17.25 -6.50
CA ALA A 231 4.54 -18.03 -5.86
C ALA A 231 5.51 -18.66 -6.87
N ALA A 232 5.03 -19.09 -8.04
CA ALA A 232 5.89 -19.63 -9.10
C ALA A 232 6.94 -18.61 -9.59
N THR A 233 6.68 -17.31 -9.46
CA THR A 233 7.64 -16.25 -9.84
C THR A 233 8.89 -16.24 -8.96
N ILE A 234 8.83 -16.83 -7.75
CA ILE A 234 9.98 -16.99 -6.85
C ILE A 234 11.09 -17.81 -7.52
N LEU A 235 10.73 -18.82 -8.33
CA LEU A 235 11.71 -19.65 -9.04
C LEU A 235 12.57 -18.83 -10.03
N VAL A 236 12.04 -17.72 -10.51
CA VAL A 236 12.72 -16.78 -11.42
C VAL A 236 13.46 -15.68 -10.64
N GLY A 237 13.10 -15.46 -9.36
CA GLY A 237 13.63 -14.40 -8.50
C GLY A 237 13.15 -12.98 -8.85
N ARG A 238 12.31 -12.83 -9.87
CA ARG A 238 11.75 -11.55 -10.32
C ARG A 238 10.47 -11.74 -11.14
N ILE A 239 9.59 -10.76 -11.08
CA ILE A 239 8.39 -10.65 -11.90
C ILE A 239 8.74 -9.78 -13.11
N THR A 240 8.99 -10.42 -14.25
CA THR A 240 9.33 -9.74 -15.50
C THR A 240 8.09 -9.14 -16.17
N TRP A 241 8.30 -8.24 -17.14
CA TRP A 241 7.21 -7.69 -17.96
C TRP A 241 6.39 -8.79 -18.66
N PHE A 242 7.03 -9.90 -19.06
CA PHE A 242 6.35 -11.04 -19.68
C PHE A 242 5.41 -11.75 -18.70
N ILE A 243 5.87 -11.98 -17.47
CA ILE A 243 5.01 -12.51 -16.38
C ILE A 243 3.88 -11.51 -16.07
N GLY A 244 4.17 -10.22 -16.09
CA GLY A 244 3.17 -9.17 -15.94
C GLY A 244 2.06 -9.24 -16.99
N ILE A 245 2.40 -9.48 -18.26
CA ILE A 245 1.41 -9.69 -19.32
C ILE A 245 0.57 -10.94 -19.04
N ILE A 246 1.16 -12.04 -18.56
CA ILE A 246 0.41 -13.24 -18.17
C ILE A 246 -0.62 -12.90 -17.09
N PHE A 247 -0.24 -12.10 -16.09
CA PHE A 247 -1.16 -11.67 -15.02
C PHE A 247 -2.30 -10.81 -15.58
N LEU A 248 -2.01 -9.87 -16.47
CA LEU A 248 -3.01 -9.01 -17.11
C LEU A 248 -3.97 -9.79 -18.02
N VAL A 249 -3.46 -10.75 -18.80
CA VAL A 249 -4.31 -11.64 -19.61
C VAL A 249 -5.21 -12.49 -18.72
N SER A 250 -4.66 -13.04 -17.64
CA SER A 250 -5.42 -13.79 -16.63
C SER A 250 -6.51 -12.91 -15.99
N PHE A 251 -6.21 -11.64 -15.69
CA PHE A 251 -7.19 -10.67 -15.20
C PHE A 251 -8.35 -10.46 -16.17
N VAL A 252 -8.05 -10.25 -17.46
CA VAL A 252 -9.06 -10.05 -18.49
C VAL A 252 -9.93 -11.30 -18.67
N GLU A 253 -9.34 -12.49 -18.62
CA GLU A 253 -10.07 -13.75 -18.71
C GLU A 253 -11.05 -13.92 -17.53
N VAL A 254 -10.58 -13.65 -16.31
CA VAL A 254 -11.38 -13.66 -15.09
C VAL A 254 -12.53 -12.68 -15.19
N ALA A 255 -12.26 -11.41 -15.52
CA ALA A 255 -13.29 -10.38 -15.66
C ALA A 255 -14.33 -10.73 -16.75
N SER A 256 -13.88 -11.37 -17.82
CA SER A 256 -14.75 -11.82 -18.91
C SER A 256 -15.65 -13.00 -18.50
N LYS A 257 -15.14 -13.94 -17.70
CA LYS A 257 -15.91 -15.06 -17.14
C LYS A 257 -16.96 -14.56 -16.13
N GLU A 258 -16.67 -13.51 -15.37
CA GLU A 258 -17.66 -12.86 -14.50
C GLU A 258 -18.83 -12.26 -15.27
N ARG A 259 -18.55 -11.63 -16.43
CA ARG A 259 -19.59 -11.04 -17.28
C ARG A 259 -20.53 -12.09 -17.87
N LYS A 260 -20.01 -13.22 -18.37
CA LYS A 260 -20.80 -14.26 -19.06
C LYS A 260 -21.73 -15.04 -18.12
N ASN A 261 -21.41 -15.14 -16.83
CA ASN A 261 -22.18 -15.93 -15.86
C ASN A 261 -23.39 -15.19 -15.26
N ASN A 262 -23.68 -13.96 -15.69
CA ASN A 262 -24.86 -13.24 -15.23
C ASN A 262 -26.08 -13.66 -16.05
N ILE A 263 -26.89 -14.55 -15.46
CA ILE A 263 -28.21 -14.94 -15.96
C ILE A 263 -29.09 -13.70 -15.97
N GLN A 264 -29.70 -13.37 -17.11
CA GLN A 264 -30.75 -12.35 -17.19
C GLN A 264 -31.94 -12.76 -16.32
N LEU A 265 -31.96 -12.32 -15.07
CA LEU A 265 -33.18 -12.28 -14.27
C LEU A 265 -34.03 -11.13 -14.81
N ASN A 266 -35.14 -11.46 -15.46
CA ASN A 266 -36.18 -10.48 -15.80
C ASN A 266 -36.82 -9.96 -14.51
N LEU A 267 -36.23 -8.92 -13.92
CA LEU A 267 -36.77 -8.24 -12.75
C LEU A 267 -37.23 -6.85 -13.16
N GLY A 268 -38.42 -6.47 -12.66
CA GLY A 268 -39.17 -5.30 -13.08
C GLY A 268 -38.39 -3.99 -13.05
N ARG A 269 -38.82 -3.06 -13.91
CA ARG A 269 -38.26 -1.70 -14.01
C ARG A 269 -38.39 -0.96 -12.67
N ASP A 270 -37.36 -0.99 -11.83
CA ASP A 270 -37.25 -0.04 -10.72
C ASP A 270 -36.79 1.32 -11.29
N ASN A 271 -37.69 2.31 -11.26
CA ASN A 271 -37.42 3.67 -11.73
C ASN A 271 -36.28 4.36 -10.96
N ASN A 272 -35.78 3.77 -9.86
CA ASN A 272 -34.73 4.33 -9.02
C ASN A 272 -33.30 3.84 -9.34
N ILE A 273 -33.05 3.12 -10.45
CA ILE A 273 -31.69 2.64 -10.76
C ILE A 273 -30.63 3.76 -10.77
N LYS A 274 -30.98 4.95 -11.27
CA LYS A 274 -30.08 6.12 -11.27
C LYS A 274 -29.63 6.46 -9.85
N LYS A 275 -30.54 6.37 -8.87
CA LYS A 275 -30.24 6.60 -7.45
C LYS A 275 -29.25 5.57 -6.92
N TYR A 276 -29.41 4.28 -7.25
CA TYR A 276 -28.52 3.23 -6.74
C TYR A 276 -27.14 3.26 -7.38
N ILE A 277 -27.05 3.56 -8.68
CA ILE A 277 -25.78 3.81 -9.35
C ILE A 277 -25.08 5.02 -8.71
N LEU A 278 -25.83 6.08 -8.43
CA LEU A 278 -25.30 7.27 -7.77
C LEU A 278 -24.82 6.97 -6.35
N PHE A 279 -25.50 6.08 -5.62
CA PHE A 279 -25.06 5.58 -4.31
C PHE A 279 -23.76 4.79 -4.40
N VAL A 280 -23.58 3.95 -5.43
CA VAL A 280 -22.31 3.25 -5.67
C VAL A 280 -21.18 4.25 -5.94
N ILE A 281 -21.39 5.21 -6.84
CA ILE A 281 -20.36 6.21 -7.19
C ILE A 281 -19.99 7.07 -5.98
N PHE A 282 -20.98 7.69 -5.31
CA PHE A 282 -20.69 8.51 -4.14
C PHE A 282 -20.17 7.70 -2.97
N GLY A 283 -20.67 6.49 -2.78
CA GLY A 283 -20.18 5.58 -1.75
C GLY A 283 -18.70 5.29 -1.96
N LEU A 284 -18.30 4.96 -3.19
CA LEU A 284 -16.92 4.68 -3.55
C LEU A 284 -16.00 5.90 -3.38
N LEU A 285 -16.42 7.07 -3.88
CA LEU A 285 -15.65 8.31 -3.69
C LEU A 285 -15.53 8.66 -2.21
N SER A 286 -16.59 8.48 -1.43
CA SER A 286 -16.60 8.80 0.00
C SER A 286 -15.67 7.88 0.80
N VAL A 287 -15.62 6.57 0.50
CA VAL A 287 -14.68 5.67 1.20
C VAL A 287 -13.23 5.97 0.83
N ILE A 288 -12.94 6.30 -0.43
CA ILE A 288 -11.58 6.66 -0.88
C ILE A 288 -11.14 7.98 -0.24
N ILE A 289 -11.97 9.02 -0.29
CA ILE A 289 -11.68 10.33 0.31
C ILE A 289 -11.59 10.19 1.83
N GLY A 290 -12.51 9.45 2.45
CA GLY A 290 -12.53 9.20 3.89
C GLY A 290 -11.27 8.48 4.38
N ALA A 291 -10.84 7.42 3.69
CA ALA A 291 -9.59 6.72 3.98
C ALA A 291 -8.39 7.68 3.90
N LYS A 292 -8.30 8.47 2.83
CA LYS A 292 -7.21 9.43 2.65
C LYS A 292 -7.17 10.47 3.78
N LEU A 293 -8.30 11.08 4.10
CA LEU A 293 -8.39 12.07 5.19
C LEU A 293 -8.01 11.44 6.53
N LEU A 294 -8.46 10.21 6.79
CA LEU A 294 -8.14 9.49 8.02
C LEU A 294 -6.64 9.23 8.12
N VAL A 295 -6.00 8.73 7.06
CA VAL A 295 -4.56 8.46 7.03
C VAL A 295 -3.75 9.75 7.18
N ASP A 296 -4.02 10.77 6.36
CA ASP A 296 -3.29 12.05 6.38
C ASP A 296 -3.40 12.70 7.77
N SER A 297 -4.58 12.69 8.38
CA SER A 297 -4.80 13.24 9.71
C SER A 297 -4.15 12.40 10.81
N SER A 298 -4.17 11.07 10.69
CA SER A 298 -3.52 10.17 11.64
C SER A 298 -2.00 10.38 11.66
N VAL A 299 -1.40 10.58 10.49
CA VAL A 299 0.03 10.92 10.35
C VAL A 299 0.32 12.25 11.05
N ALA A 300 -0.48 13.28 10.80
CA ALA A 300 -0.31 14.60 11.44
C ALA A 300 -0.44 14.55 12.98
N ILE A 301 -1.43 13.80 13.50
CA ILE A 301 -1.61 13.60 14.94
C ILE A 301 -0.43 12.84 15.55
N ALA A 302 0.00 11.75 14.92
CA ALA A 302 1.12 10.95 15.39
C ALA A 302 2.43 11.76 15.44
N HIS A 303 2.63 12.67 14.49
CA HIS A 303 3.74 13.63 14.54
C HIS A 303 3.68 14.59 15.71
N ALA A 304 2.51 15.15 16.00
CA ALA A 304 2.32 16.01 17.16
C ALA A 304 2.63 15.28 18.48
N LEU A 305 2.38 13.97 18.51
CA LEU A 305 2.71 13.08 19.63
C LEU A 305 4.18 12.58 19.61
N SER A 306 5.02 13.09 18.71
CA SER A 306 6.42 12.69 18.56
C SER A 306 6.63 11.18 18.30
N VAL A 307 5.63 10.53 17.68
CA VAL A 307 5.76 9.13 17.27
C VAL A 307 6.78 9.03 16.12
N PRO A 308 7.74 8.08 16.17
CA PRO A 308 8.72 7.94 15.11
C PRO A 308 8.09 7.70 13.73
N THR A 309 8.58 8.40 12.71
CA THR A 309 8.14 8.28 11.30
C THR A 309 8.03 6.85 10.80
N VAL A 310 9.02 6.03 11.13
CA VAL A 310 9.06 4.62 10.72
C VAL A 310 7.88 3.85 11.31
N VAL A 311 7.52 4.13 12.57
CA VAL A 311 6.37 3.50 13.23
C VAL A 311 5.07 3.93 12.56
N ILE A 312 4.93 5.21 12.21
CA ILE A 312 3.75 5.74 11.49
C ILE A 312 3.61 5.07 10.12
N ALA A 313 4.72 4.95 9.38
CA ALA A 313 4.74 4.32 8.05
C ALA A 313 4.37 2.84 8.10
N LEU A 314 4.94 2.08 9.05
CA LEU A 314 4.70 0.65 9.21
C LEU A 314 3.32 0.31 9.80
N SER A 315 2.64 1.26 10.44
CA SER A 315 1.34 1.04 11.08
C SER A 315 0.20 1.73 10.34
N VAL A 316 -0.02 3.01 10.64
CA VAL A 316 -1.13 3.84 10.15
C VAL A 316 -1.21 3.84 8.63
N VAL A 317 -0.06 4.01 7.98
CA VAL A 317 0.00 4.17 6.52
C VAL A 317 -0.14 2.82 5.83
N SER A 318 0.52 1.78 6.35
CA SER A 318 0.43 0.41 5.82
C SER A 318 -0.99 -0.17 5.90
N ILE A 319 -1.72 0.12 6.98
CA ILE A 319 -3.14 -0.28 7.12
C ILE A 319 -4.05 0.67 6.32
N GLY A 320 -3.61 1.92 6.18
CA GLY A 320 -4.34 3.02 5.60
C GLY A 320 -4.89 2.77 4.20
N THR A 321 -4.13 2.08 3.34
CA THR A 321 -4.56 1.80 1.97
C THR A 321 -5.76 0.87 1.92
N SER A 322 -5.85 -0.08 2.84
CA SER A 322 -6.93 -1.07 2.90
C SER A 322 -8.08 -0.70 3.85
N LEU A 323 -8.12 0.58 4.28
CA LEU A 323 -9.26 1.13 5.02
C LEU A 323 -10.57 1.14 4.24
N PRO A 324 -10.61 1.46 2.92
CA PRO A 324 -11.83 1.34 2.13
C PRO A 324 -12.39 -0.08 2.16
N GLU A 325 -11.54 -1.09 1.94
CA GLU A 325 -11.88 -2.50 1.99
C GLU A 325 -12.40 -2.89 3.37
N LEU A 326 -11.71 -2.46 4.43
CA LEU A 326 -12.08 -2.74 5.81
C LEU A 326 -13.47 -2.16 6.11
N ALA A 327 -13.70 -0.88 5.78
CA ALA A 327 -14.96 -0.21 6.03
C ALA A 327 -16.13 -0.89 5.31
N VAL A 328 -15.96 -1.21 4.03
CA VAL A 328 -17.00 -1.85 3.22
C VAL A 328 -17.26 -3.29 3.68
N SER A 329 -16.21 -4.06 3.97
CA SER A 329 -16.34 -5.46 4.39
C SER A 329 -16.93 -5.60 5.78
N LEU A 330 -16.56 -4.73 6.73
CA LEU A 330 -17.14 -4.71 8.07
C LEU A 330 -18.61 -4.29 8.04
N LEU A 331 -18.94 -3.24 7.28
CA LEU A 331 -20.31 -2.76 7.24
C LEU A 331 -21.25 -3.72 6.52
N SER A 332 -20.80 -4.35 5.43
CA SER A 332 -21.57 -5.41 4.75
C SER A 332 -21.75 -6.63 5.66
N ALA A 333 -20.73 -7.04 6.42
CA ALA A 333 -20.85 -8.10 7.43
C ALA A 333 -21.88 -7.73 8.51
N LYS A 334 -21.81 -6.51 9.05
CA LYS A 334 -22.79 -5.98 10.03
C LYS A 334 -24.22 -5.96 9.47
N LYS A 335 -24.40 -5.64 8.19
CA LYS A 335 -25.68 -5.67 7.46
C LYS A 335 -26.12 -7.08 7.04
N LYS A 336 -25.34 -8.13 7.34
CA LYS A 336 -25.55 -9.52 6.90
C LYS A 336 -25.51 -9.71 5.37
N GLU A 337 -24.90 -8.78 4.66
CA GLU A 337 -24.60 -8.86 3.22
C GLU A 337 -23.25 -9.60 3.03
N PHE A 338 -23.19 -10.85 3.48
CA PHE A 338 -21.93 -11.63 3.55
C PHE A 338 -21.30 -11.87 2.16
N GLU A 339 -22.11 -11.96 1.11
CA GLU A 339 -21.64 -12.05 -0.27
C GLU A 339 -20.82 -10.83 -0.69
N ILE A 340 -21.24 -9.64 -0.22
CA ILE A 340 -20.50 -8.40 -0.46
C ILE A 340 -19.23 -8.38 0.39
N SER A 341 -19.32 -8.76 1.66
CA SER A 341 -18.18 -8.75 2.59
C SER A 341 -17.02 -9.62 2.08
N VAL A 342 -17.28 -10.90 1.81
CA VAL A 342 -16.24 -11.84 1.36
C VAL A 342 -15.87 -11.60 -0.10
N GLY A 343 -16.86 -11.24 -0.95
CA GLY A 343 -16.61 -10.92 -2.34
C GLY A 343 -15.67 -9.73 -2.51
N ASN A 344 -15.81 -8.70 -1.67
CA ASN A 344 -14.90 -7.56 -1.66
C ASN A 344 -13.46 -7.99 -1.34
N VAL A 345 -13.25 -8.71 -0.24
CA VAL A 345 -11.93 -9.19 0.18
C VAL A 345 -11.26 -10.08 -0.88
N VAL A 346 -11.97 -11.09 -1.37
CA VAL A 346 -11.39 -12.06 -2.32
C VAL A 346 -11.17 -11.40 -3.69
N GLY A 347 -12.14 -10.59 -4.15
CA GLY A 347 -12.03 -9.84 -5.39
C GLY A 347 -10.89 -8.84 -5.38
N SER A 348 -10.69 -8.11 -4.28
CA SER A 348 -9.58 -7.17 -4.11
C SER A 348 -8.25 -7.90 -4.21
N ASN A 349 -8.09 -9.06 -3.56
CA ASN A 349 -6.85 -9.83 -3.65
C ASN A 349 -6.54 -10.32 -5.08
N ILE A 350 -7.56 -10.80 -5.80
CA ILE A 350 -7.42 -11.22 -7.20
C ILE A 350 -7.03 -10.03 -8.09
N PHE A 351 -7.71 -8.89 -7.94
CA PHE A 351 -7.41 -7.66 -8.67
C PHE A 351 -6.01 -7.15 -8.37
N ASN A 352 -5.64 -7.13 -7.09
CA ASN A 352 -4.34 -6.71 -6.60
C ASN A 352 -3.20 -7.51 -7.25
N ILE A 353 -3.31 -8.85 -7.26
CA ILE A 353 -2.27 -9.70 -7.84
C ILE A 353 -2.29 -9.65 -9.37
N LEU A 354 -3.45 -9.82 -10.00
CA LEU A 354 -3.48 -9.95 -11.46
C LEU A 354 -3.34 -8.60 -12.18
N PHE A 355 -4.05 -7.58 -11.72
CA PHE A 355 -4.04 -6.27 -12.37
C PHE A 355 -2.90 -5.40 -11.85
N ILE A 356 -2.78 -5.18 -10.53
CA ILE A 356 -1.84 -4.19 -10.00
C ILE A 356 -0.39 -4.66 -10.12
N ILE A 357 -0.06 -5.87 -9.65
CA ILE A 357 1.29 -6.44 -9.85
C ILE A 357 1.55 -6.67 -11.35
N GLY A 358 0.56 -7.15 -12.09
CA GLY A 358 0.65 -7.34 -13.55
C GLY A 358 1.05 -6.05 -14.27
N LEU A 359 0.33 -4.96 -14.05
CA LEU A 359 0.62 -3.66 -14.66
C LEU A 359 1.93 -3.06 -14.16
N SER A 360 2.20 -3.15 -12.85
CA SER A 360 3.43 -2.62 -12.25
C SER A 360 4.68 -3.31 -12.83
N SER A 361 4.63 -4.63 -13.03
CA SER A 361 5.75 -5.42 -13.58
C SER A 361 5.96 -5.22 -15.08
N VAL A 362 4.93 -4.84 -15.83
CA VAL A 362 5.07 -4.40 -17.23
C VAL A 362 5.78 -3.05 -17.32
N ILE A 363 5.47 -2.12 -16.41
CA ILE A 363 6.12 -0.80 -16.35
C ILE A 363 7.58 -0.94 -15.95
N THR A 364 7.86 -1.71 -14.89
CA THR A 364 9.22 -1.94 -14.40
C THR A 364 9.29 -3.33 -13.77
N PRO A 365 10.20 -4.22 -14.23
CA PRO A 365 10.37 -5.55 -13.65
C PRO A 365 10.56 -5.47 -12.14
N ILE A 366 9.95 -6.39 -11.38
CA ILE A 366 9.95 -6.34 -9.91
C ILE A 366 10.87 -7.43 -9.37
N GLN A 367 11.89 -7.05 -8.60
CA GLN A 367 12.75 -8.00 -7.89
C GLN A 367 12.03 -8.58 -6.66
N ILE A 368 12.22 -9.88 -6.41
CA ILE A 368 11.66 -10.57 -5.24
C ILE A 368 12.78 -10.69 -4.21
N ASP A 369 12.69 -9.91 -3.15
CA ASP A 369 13.59 -10.02 -1.99
C ASP A 369 13.10 -11.10 -1.01
N ILE A 370 13.90 -11.37 0.03
CA ILE A 370 13.62 -12.42 1.02
C ILE A 370 12.31 -12.15 1.77
N LYS A 371 12.04 -10.88 2.14
CA LYS A 371 10.81 -10.49 2.85
C LYS A 371 9.56 -10.65 1.97
N SER A 372 9.65 -10.30 0.70
CA SER A 372 8.57 -10.52 -0.27
C SER A 372 8.36 -12.00 -0.56
N MET A 373 9.44 -12.79 -0.69
CA MET A 373 9.37 -14.24 -0.87
C MET A 373 8.60 -14.90 0.28
N PHE A 374 8.96 -14.57 1.53
CA PHE A 374 8.24 -15.04 2.71
C PHE A 374 6.75 -14.67 2.66
N SER A 375 6.44 -13.41 2.34
CA SER A 375 5.06 -12.93 2.28
C SER A 375 4.24 -13.60 1.17
N ILE A 376 4.84 -13.86 0.00
CA ILE A 376 4.17 -14.57 -1.12
C ILE A 376 3.85 -16.01 -0.72
N LEU A 377 4.81 -16.73 -0.11
CA LEU A 377 4.59 -18.10 0.36
C LEU A 377 3.56 -18.15 1.49
N PHE A 378 3.61 -17.19 2.42
CA PHE A 378 2.64 -17.06 3.49
C PHE A 378 1.22 -16.81 2.94
N LEU A 379 1.08 -15.93 1.95
CA LEU A 379 -0.20 -15.70 1.26
C LEU A 379 -0.72 -16.97 0.58
N LEU A 380 0.14 -17.74 -0.08
CA LEU A 380 -0.25 -19.03 -0.69
C LEU A 380 -0.78 -20.01 0.37
N VAL A 381 -0.10 -20.12 1.51
CA VAL A 381 -0.52 -20.99 2.62
C VAL A 381 -1.85 -20.52 3.21
N ILE A 382 -2.04 -19.22 3.43
CA ILE A 382 -3.31 -18.68 3.94
C ILE A 382 -4.45 -18.91 2.93
N SER A 383 -4.22 -18.68 1.63
CA SER A 383 -5.20 -18.98 0.58
C SER A 383 -5.61 -20.46 0.59
N LEU A 384 -4.66 -21.37 0.85
CA LEU A 384 -4.92 -22.80 0.96
C LEU A 384 -5.72 -23.14 2.23
N ILE A 385 -5.36 -22.58 3.39
CA ILE A 385 -6.01 -22.82 4.68
C ILE A 385 -7.45 -22.28 4.72
N LEU A 386 -7.72 -21.17 4.04
CA LEU A 386 -9.06 -20.58 4.03
C LEU A 386 -10.10 -21.45 3.30
N ILE A 387 -9.70 -22.28 2.34
CA ILE A 387 -10.62 -23.18 1.61
C ILE A 387 -11.33 -24.17 2.56
N PRO A 388 -10.62 -25.00 3.36
CA PRO A 388 -11.28 -25.93 4.26
C PRO A 388 -12.06 -25.20 5.36
N ILE A 389 -11.59 -24.06 5.87
CA ILE A 389 -12.34 -23.23 6.84
C ILE A 389 -13.68 -22.80 6.25
N LEU A 390 -13.69 -22.27 5.03
CA LEU A 390 -14.91 -21.85 4.36
C LEU A 390 -15.81 -23.04 3.96
N TYR A 391 -15.23 -24.21 3.70
CA TYR A 391 -15.96 -25.44 3.38
C TYR A 391 -16.63 -26.06 4.62
N THR A 392 -15.99 -25.94 5.79
CA THR A 392 -16.54 -26.48 7.05
C THR A 392 -17.70 -25.62 7.53
N GLY A 393 -18.92 -26.11 7.33
CA GLY A 393 -20.14 -25.42 7.79
C GLY A 393 -20.53 -24.17 6.99
N TYR A 394 -19.92 -23.93 5.83
CA TYR A 394 -20.21 -22.80 4.93
C TYR A 394 -20.14 -21.43 5.63
N LYS A 395 -19.27 -21.30 6.63
CA LYS A 395 -19.14 -20.07 7.40
C LYS A 395 -17.75 -19.93 7.99
N ILE A 396 -17.32 -18.70 8.21
CA ILE A 396 -16.23 -18.41 9.14
C ILE A 396 -16.86 -18.10 10.50
N SER A 397 -16.51 -18.91 11.50
CA SER A 397 -16.93 -18.75 12.88
C SER A 397 -16.15 -17.64 13.59
N LYS A 398 -16.63 -17.21 14.75
CA LYS A 398 -15.94 -16.22 15.58
C LYS A 398 -14.56 -16.71 16.04
N ILE A 399 -14.44 -18.02 16.31
CA ILE A 399 -13.19 -18.64 16.76
C ILE A 399 -12.18 -18.65 15.62
N GLU A 400 -12.57 -19.07 14.42
CA GLU A 400 -11.72 -19.00 13.23
C GLU A 400 -11.33 -17.56 12.92
N GLY A 401 -12.26 -16.60 13.07
CA GLY A 401 -11.96 -15.18 12.98
C GLY A 401 -10.88 -14.71 13.96
N ALA A 402 -10.97 -15.11 15.23
CA ALA A 402 -9.94 -14.80 16.22
C ALA A 402 -8.58 -15.44 15.88
N LEU A 403 -8.57 -16.68 15.38
CA LEU A 403 -7.35 -17.36 14.92
C LEU A 403 -6.71 -16.62 13.73
N LEU A 404 -7.51 -16.13 12.77
CA LEU A 404 -7.01 -15.32 11.66
C LEU A 404 -6.33 -14.03 12.17
N LEU A 405 -6.88 -13.37 13.19
CA LEU A 405 -6.24 -12.19 13.80
C LEU A 405 -4.94 -12.53 14.53
N ILE A 406 -4.89 -13.66 15.26
CA ILE A 406 -3.66 -14.12 15.91
C ILE A 406 -2.58 -14.41 14.86
N LEU A 407 -2.96 -15.05 13.75
CA LEU A 407 -2.06 -15.28 12.61
C LEU A 407 -1.57 -13.96 11.98
N TYR A 408 -2.42 -12.94 11.90
CA TYR A 408 -2.02 -11.62 11.41
C TYR A 408 -0.94 -10.99 12.27
N VAL A 409 -1.15 -10.97 13.59
CA VAL A 409 -0.17 -10.42 14.55
C VAL A 409 1.13 -11.22 14.53
N SER A 410 1.03 -12.54 14.41
CA SER A 410 2.20 -13.42 14.29
C SER A 410 2.99 -13.16 13.01
N TYR A 411 2.30 -12.96 11.88
CA TYR A 411 2.90 -12.59 10.60
C TYR A 411 3.66 -11.26 10.68
N LEU A 412 3.02 -10.22 11.23
CA LEU A 412 3.66 -8.91 11.42
C LEU A 412 4.89 -9.00 12.33
N SER A 413 4.80 -9.78 13.42
CA SER A 413 5.91 -9.98 14.35
C SER A 413 7.08 -10.70 13.67
N CYS A 414 6.81 -11.72 12.86
CA CYS A 414 7.84 -12.43 12.11
C CYS A 414 8.51 -11.51 11.08
N LEU A 415 7.72 -10.71 10.35
CA LEU A 415 8.24 -9.76 9.37
C LEU A 415 9.08 -8.64 10.00
N TYR A 416 8.77 -8.25 11.25
CA TYR A 416 9.56 -7.28 12.00
C TYR A 416 10.93 -7.82 12.46
N ILE A 417 11.01 -9.13 12.75
CA ILE A 417 12.24 -9.78 13.21
C ILE A 417 13.20 -10.09 12.03
N MET A 418 12.66 -10.33 10.84
CA MET A 418 13.40 -10.53 9.58
C MET A 418 13.94 -9.22 9.00
#